data_AF-A0A3M0M535-F1
#
_entry.id   AF-A0A3M0M535-F1
#
_cell.length_a   1.000
_cell.length_b   1.000
_cell.length_c   1.000
_cell.angle_alpha   90.00
_cell.angle_beta   90.00
_cell.angle_gamma   90.00
#
_symmetry.space_group_name_H-M   'P 1'
#
loop_
_entity.id
_entity.type
_entity.pdbx_description
1 polymer ?
#
loop_
_entity_poly.entity_id
_entity_poly.type
_entity_poly.pdbx_seq_one_letter_code
_entity_poly.pdbx_strand_id
1 'polypeptide(L)'
;MTGLRLYKCLRNMRDEAIRRPAYRVVYAHALTVAHMDGRLIADDHPAWAAIHAAIKAAREGQPGALDTIEREISRLRDRPVKPSER
;
A
#
# COMPACT_ATOMS: atom_id res chain seq x y z
N MET A 1 9.83 -9.89 7.06
CA MET A 1 8.42 -9.79 7.53
C MET A 1 8.16 -8.44 8.23
N THR A 2 8.40 -7.30 7.59
CA THR A 2 8.38 -5.98 8.25
C THR A 2 7.53 -4.92 7.56
N GLY A 3 7.22 -5.08 6.27
CA GLY A 3 6.45 -4.10 5.49
C GLY A 3 4.94 -4.04 5.81
N LEU A 4 4.21 -5.17 5.72
CA LEU A 4 2.75 -5.28 5.97
C LEU A 4 2.24 -4.63 7.28
N ARG A 5 3.11 -4.33 8.24
CA ARG A 5 2.79 -3.66 9.51
C ARG A 5 2.78 -2.14 9.42
N LEU A 6 3.60 -1.51 8.57
CA LEU A 6 3.75 -0.05 8.54
C LEU A 6 2.49 0.62 7.97
N TYR A 7 1.98 0.14 6.83
CA TYR A 7 0.76 0.67 6.24
C TYR A 7 -0.45 0.57 7.17
N LYS A 8 -0.64 -0.59 7.82
CA LYS A 8 -1.72 -0.80 8.79
C LYS A 8 -1.56 0.10 10.01
N CYS A 9 -0.33 0.29 10.48
CA CYS A 9 -0.01 1.21 11.57
C CYS A 9 -0.36 2.66 11.22
N LEU A 10 0.12 3.17 10.07
CA LEU A 10 -0.17 4.53 9.61
C LEU A 10 -1.67 4.75 9.36
N ARG A 11 -2.39 3.75 8.86
CA ARG A 11 -3.85 3.81 8.71
C ARG A 11 -4.53 3.94 10.08
N ASN A 12 -4.15 3.12 11.05
CA ASN A 12 -4.71 3.20 12.41
C ASN A 12 -4.40 4.56 13.07
N MET A 13 -3.17 5.07 12.89
CA MET A 13 -2.78 6.39 13.41
C MET A 13 -3.57 7.52 12.77
N ARG A 14 -3.84 7.44 11.46
CA ARG A 14 -4.72 8.38 10.76
C ARG A 14 -6.13 8.36 11.34
N ASP A 15 -6.70 7.17 11.50
CA ASP A 15 -8.07 7.01 12.00
C ASP A 15 -8.19 7.54 13.44
N GLU A 16 -7.14 7.38 14.25
CA GLU A 16 -7.07 7.96 15.60
C GLU A 16 -6.90 9.50 15.58
N ALA A 17 -6.08 10.04 14.67
CA ALA A 17 -5.90 11.48 14.49
C ALA A 17 -7.16 12.21 13.99
N ILE A 18 -8.05 11.49 13.27
CA ILE A 18 -9.38 11.98 12.90
C ILE A 18 -10.25 12.13 14.16
N ARG A 19 -10.23 11.12 15.05
CA ARG A 19 -11.03 11.12 16.29
C ARG A 19 -10.46 12.05 17.37
N ARG A 20 -9.15 12.22 17.42
CA ARG A 20 -8.43 12.98 18.46
C ARG A 20 -7.50 14.01 17.82
N PRO A 21 -7.88 15.30 17.80
CA PRO A 21 -7.08 16.34 17.15
C PRO A 21 -5.64 16.45 17.67
N ALA A 22 -5.40 16.15 18.95
CA ALA A 22 -4.06 16.15 19.55
C ALA A 22 -3.10 15.12 18.90
N TYR A 23 -3.63 14.03 18.30
CA TYR A 23 -2.82 13.00 17.66
C TYR A 23 -2.40 13.34 16.22
N ARG A 24 -2.90 14.45 15.65
CA ARG A 24 -2.58 14.86 14.27
C ARG A 24 -1.11 15.14 14.06
N VAL A 25 -0.46 15.79 15.03
CA VAL A 25 0.98 16.11 14.96
C VAL A 25 1.81 14.83 14.95
N VAL A 26 1.43 13.85 15.78
CA VAL A 26 2.10 12.54 15.86
C VAL A 26 1.93 11.76 14.55
N TYR A 27 0.72 11.75 13.99
CA TYR A 27 0.47 11.12 12.69
C TYR A 27 1.25 11.81 11.56
N ALA A 28 1.25 13.13 11.50
CA ALA A 28 1.97 13.89 10.48
C ALA A 28 3.48 13.62 10.55
N HIS A 29 4.06 13.62 11.74
CA HIS A 29 5.48 13.30 11.93
C HIS A 29 5.81 11.88 11.47
N ALA A 30 5.03 10.88 11.89
CA ALA A 30 5.24 9.48 11.50
C ALA A 30 5.11 9.27 9.98
N LEU A 31 4.15 9.96 9.35
CA LEU A 31 3.96 9.93 7.89
C LEU A 31 5.16 10.53 7.16
N THR A 32 5.64 11.70 7.60
CA THR A 32 6.80 12.37 7.00
C THR A 32 8.07 11.55 7.13
N VAL A 33 8.34 10.96 8.31
CA VAL A 33 9.51 10.08 8.50
C VAL A 33 9.41 8.85 7.58
N ALA A 34 8.24 8.21 7.50
CA ALA A 34 8.05 7.08 6.59
C ALA A 34 8.24 7.45 5.11
N HIS A 35 7.87 8.68 4.73
CA HIS A 35 8.13 9.21 3.39
C HIS A 35 9.61 9.40 3.11
N MET A 36 10.31 10.09 4.02
CA MET A 36 11.72 10.42 3.91
C MET A 36 12.61 9.17 3.89
N ASP A 37 12.21 8.14 4.62
CA ASP A 37 12.90 6.84 4.63
C ASP A 37 12.62 5.98 3.38
N GLY A 38 11.84 6.48 2.41
CA GLY A 38 11.43 5.70 1.23
C GLY A 38 10.51 4.51 1.56
N ARG A 39 10.00 4.41 2.79
CA ARG A 39 9.14 3.31 3.25
C ARG A 39 7.67 3.49 2.84
N LEU A 40 7.32 4.65 2.31
CA LEU A 40 6.04 4.92 1.65
C LEU A 40 6.05 4.57 0.15
N ILE A 41 7.16 4.07 -0.40
CA ILE A 41 7.10 3.38 -1.70
C ILE A 41 6.08 2.26 -1.52
N ALA A 42 5.14 2.20 -2.45
CA ALA A 42 3.90 1.45 -2.35
C ALA A 42 4.08 -0.08 -2.26
N ASP A 43 5.26 -0.60 -1.91
CA ASP A 43 5.65 -2.02 -1.82
C ASP A 43 4.79 -2.84 -0.84
N ASP A 44 4.04 -2.17 0.04
CA ASP A 44 3.13 -2.81 1.01
C ASP A 44 1.69 -2.98 0.52
N HIS A 45 1.39 -2.66 -0.74
CA HIS A 45 0.10 -3.03 -1.31
C HIS A 45 0.04 -4.56 -1.49
N PRO A 46 -1.00 -5.25 -0.99
CA PRO A 46 -1.10 -6.72 -1.14
C PRO A 46 -1.10 -7.16 -2.61
N ALA A 47 -1.50 -6.27 -3.54
CA ALA A 47 -1.36 -6.52 -4.97
C ALA A 47 0.10 -6.67 -5.42
N TRP A 48 1.09 -5.99 -4.81
CA TRP A 48 2.50 -6.19 -5.17
C TRP A 48 3.01 -7.57 -4.79
N ALA A 49 2.63 -8.07 -3.60
CA ALA A 49 2.94 -9.44 -3.21
C ALA A 49 2.32 -10.45 -4.19
N ALA A 50 1.07 -10.22 -4.61
CA ALA A 50 0.40 -11.04 -5.62
C ALA A 50 1.05 -10.93 -7.01
N ILE A 51 1.47 -9.73 -7.42
CA ILE A 51 2.20 -9.50 -8.68
C ILE A 51 3.56 -10.22 -8.65
N HIS A 52 4.32 -10.10 -7.57
CA HIS A 52 5.61 -10.78 -7.44
C HIS A 52 5.47 -12.30 -7.47
N ALA A 53 4.45 -12.85 -6.80
CA ALA A 53 4.14 -14.28 -6.87
C ALA A 53 3.75 -14.72 -8.29
N ALA A 54 2.94 -13.91 -8.99
CA ALA A 54 2.52 -14.19 -10.36
C ALA A 54 3.68 -14.06 -11.37
N ILE A 55 4.61 -13.10 -11.18
CA ILE A 55 5.83 -12.99 -11.97
C ILE A 55 6.69 -14.25 -11.80
N LYS A 56 6.81 -14.76 -10.56
CA LYS A 56 7.51 -16.02 -10.30
C LYS A 56 6.84 -17.19 -11.02
N ALA A 57 5.51 -17.32 -10.92
CA ALA A 57 4.75 -18.35 -11.62
C ALA A 57 4.86 -18.24 -13.15
N ALA A 58 4.90 -17.02 -13.70
CA ALA A 58 5.10 -16.79 -15.13
C ALA A 58 6.50 -17.23 -15.60
N ARG A 59 7.53 -16.98 -14.79
CA ARG A 59 8.91 -17.47 -15.05
C ARG A 59 9.00 -19.00 -15.00
N GLU A 60 8.15 -19.64 -14.23
CA GLU A 60 8.02 -21.10 -14.13
C GLU A 60 7.14 -21.69 -15.25
N GLY A 61 6.63 -20.86 -16.17
CA GLY A 61 5.81 -21.31 -17.31
C GLY A 61 4.35 -21.63 -16.94
N GLN A 62 3.86 -21.17 -15.78
CA GLN A 62 2.49 -21.44 -15.38
C GLN A 62 1.48 -20.68 -16.26
N PRO A 63 0.53 -21.39 -16.90
CA PRO A 63 -0.54 -20.74 -17.66
C PRO A 63 -1.45 -19.94 -16.71
N GLY A 64 -1.86 -18.73 -17.13
CA GLY A 64 -2.70 -17.82 -16.35
C GLY A 64 -1.95 -16.90 -15.37
N ALA A 65 -0.62 -17.03 -15.28
CA ALA A 65 0.19 -16.13 -14.46
C ALA A 65 0.20 -14.69 -15.00
N LEU A 66 0.24 -14.53 -16.33
CA LEU A 66 0.16 -13.22 -16.99
C LEU A 66 -1.19 -12.53 -16.73
N ASP A 67 -2.31 -13.26 -16.80
CA ASP A 67 -3.66 -12.73 -16.51
C ASP A 67 -3.77 -12.27 -15.05
N THR A 68 -3.08 -12.96 -14.14
CA THR A 68 -3.00 -12.56 -12.74
C THR A 68 -2.19 -11.27 -12.58
N ILE A 69 -1.06 -11.13 -13.28
CA ILE A 69 -0.29 -9.87 -13.28
C ILE A 69 -1.15 -8.71 -13.80
N GLU A 70 -1.83 -8.88 -14.93
CA GLU A 70 -2.67 -7.85 -15.55
C GLU A 70 -3.83 -7.41 -14.63
N ARG A 71 -4.49 -8.37 -13.99
CA ARG A 71 -5.56 -8.10 -13.02
C ARG A 71 -5.07 -7.31 -11.81
N GLU A 72 -3.94 -7.70 -11.22
CA GLU A 72 -3.43 -7.03 -10.02
C GLU A 72 -2.83 -5.64 -10.35
N ILE A 73 -2.24 -5.44 -11.54
CA ILE A 73 -1.83 -4.11 -12.03
C ILE A 73 -3.06 -3.21 -12.23
N SER A 74 -4.14 -3.74 -12.81
CA SER A 74 -5.38 -2.98 -13.01
C SER A 74 -5.99 -2.54 -11.66
N ARG A 75 -5.96 -3.41 -10.64
CA ARG A 75 -6.38 -3.05 -9.27
C ARG A 75 -5.55 -1.94 -8.62
N LEU A 76 -4.28 -1.81 -9.01
CA LEU A 76 -3.43 -0.69 -8.56
C LEU A 76 -3.80 0.62 -9.27
N ARG A 77 -4.21 0.56 -10.55
CA ARG A 77 -4.61 1.75 -11.35
C ARG A 77 -6.03 2.23 -11.05
N ASP A 78 -6.98 1.31 -10.91
CA ASP A 78 -8.41 1.61 -10.78
C ASP A 78 -8.85 1.95 -9.36
N ARG A 79 -7.92 2.17 -8.43
CA ARG A 79 -8.30 2.66 -7.11
C ARG A 79 -8.49 4.18 -7.23
N PRO A 80 -9.74 4.71 -7.26
CA PRO A 80 -9.93 6.15 -7.26
C PRO A 80 -9.30 6.68 -5.96
N VAL A 81 -8.31 7.56 -6.10
CA VAL A 81 -8.00 8.52 -5.05
C VAL A 81 -9.27 9.33 -4.91
N LYS A 82 -10.15 8.96 -3.96
CA LYS A 82 -11.35 9.75 -3.66
C LYS A 82 -10.89 11.20 -3.55
N PRO A 83 -11.42 12.14 -4.35
CA PRO A 83 -11.15 13.54 -4.13
C PRO A 83 -11.57 13.82 -2.70
N SER A 84 -10.68 14.41 -1.90
CA SER A 84 -11.07 15.03 -0.65
C SER A 84 -12.09 16.10 -1.04
N GLU A 85 -13.38 15.86 -0.79
CA GLU A 85 -14.38 16.90 -0.83
C GLU A 85 -13.90 18.01 0.11
N ARG A 86 -13.72 19.19 -0.48
CA ARG A 86 -13.28 20.42 0.18
C ARG A 86 -14.43 21.03 0.96
#